data_AF-A0A349LVN3-F1
#
_entry.id   AF-A0A349LVN3-F1
#
_cell.length_a   1.000
_cell.length_b   1.000
_cell.length_c   1.000
_cell.angle_alpha   90.00
_cell.angle_beta   90.00
_cell.angle_gamma   90.00
#
_symmetry.space_group_name_H-M   'P 1'
#
loop_
_entity.id
_entity.type
_entity.pdbx_description
1 polymer ?
#
loop_
_entity_poly.entity_id
_entity_poly.type
_entity_poly.pdbx_seq_one_letter_code
_entity_poly.pdbx_strand_id
1 'polypeptide(L)'
;MTWYYATSVSVTNGATVVSVNTGDDVAIAQAEGGLIIGTNPPVEIKRTYLDASSNKKIELAKPWPYATQTNQQAYAYPTDGDFAAATATLQSLIDGFTLAAQADALAGTDTAKPMTALRVHQAFQQYGLGAGAIDLPNFTAATANSARFFRFINTAVGKPSFINYGSGISLPYDGTPNTYFAGVGLRADSTRALFYGYKSGAAGTPTWLEAWDKGKNPAQSHLADIGGGAAVLTAGSFGWGGTSTAPQLALLSATLDTTTLPSGAWRVIAADTGTKPPGYTDFNMLQMRYNSSDATRIAIGTTGEMFSYASAGGVWNSTGWRRQYDSLNAQGTVNHDGTKNTGAIMEYGANANGQYYKYLDGRLECYLSRSVAMTADVDDVFTWTFPSVFANAPTFIKTAITGASNTHSFNITKDAAHGQTTTGATCRTKVNSSQTHTLTHMAVGRWR
;
A
#
# COMPACT_ATOMS: atom_id res chain seq x y z
N MET A 1 24.35 1.65 66.99
CA MET A 1 24.57 1.58 68.45
C MET A 1 25.16 0.22 68.78
N THR A 2 26.38 0.19 69.28
CA THR A 2 27.09 -1.06 69.58
C THR A 2 26.99 -1.29 71.07
N TRP A 3 26.47 -2.45 71.48
CA TRP A 3 26.44 -2.83 72.88
C TRP A 3 27.87 -3.17 73.34
N TYR A 4 28.23 -2.73 74.54
CA TYR A 4 29.45 -3.17 75.19
C TYR A 4 29.19 -4.49 75.90
N TYR A 5 30.11 -5.44 75.80
CA TYR A 5 30.07 -6.73 76.50
C TYR A 5 31.40 -6.97 77.19
N ALA A 6 31.34 -7.33 78.47
CA ALA A 6 32.47 -7.82 79.24
C ALA A 6 32.16 -9.22 79.75
N THR A 7 33.07 -10.15 79.49
CA THR A 7 32.87 -11.55 79.91
C THR A 7 33.07 -11.75 81.40
N SER A 8 33.79 -10.84 82.08
CA SER A 8 34.03 -10.92 83.51
C SER A 8 34.30 -9.53 84.10
N VAL A 9 33.46 -9.14 85.05
CA VAL A 9 33.63 -7.94 85.88
C VAL A 9 33.42 -8.29 87.34
N SER A 10 33.96 -7.45 88.22
CA SER A 10 33.75 -7.54 89.67
C SER A 10 33.47 -6.17 90.28
N VAL A 11 32.50 -6.11 91.18
CA VAL A 11 32.13 -4.91 91.94
C VAL A 11 31.67 -5.31 93.34
N THR A 12 32.21 -4.64 94.35
CA THR A 12 31.81 -4.82 95.75
C THR A 12 30.52 -4.04 96.02
N ASN A 13 29.63 -4.57 96.87
CA ASN A 13 28.47 -3.83 97.35
C ASN A 13 28.90 -2.47 97.91
N GLY A 14 28.22 -1.40 97.48
CA GLY A 14 28.52 -0.02 97.88
C GLY A 14 29.72 0.63 97.18
N ALA A 15 30.44 -0.07 96.30
CA ALA A 15 31.54 0.53 95.53
C ALA A 15 31.00 1.28 94.29
N THR A 16 31.65 2.37 93.91
CA THR A 16 31.34 3.11 92.67
C THR A 16 32.15 2.65 91.47
N VAL A 17 33.10 1.74 91.67
CA VAL A 17 34.04 1.32 90.63
C VAL A 17 33.87 -0.17 90.36
N VAL A 18 33.55 -0.49 89.12
CA VAL A 18 33.52 -1.85 88.59
C VAL A 18 34.88 -2.13 87.97
N SER A 19 35.51 -3.23 88.38
CA SER A 19 36.74 -3.71 87.75
C SER A 19 36.38 -4.66 86.61
N VAL A 20 36.88 -4.36 85.42
CA VAL A 20 36.75 -5.28 84.28
C VAL A 20 37.94 -6.23 84.32
N ASN A 21 37.66 -7.51 84.54
CA ASN A 21 38.67 -8.54 84.74
C ASN A 21 39.16 -9.13 83.42
N THR A 22 38.48 -8.81 82.32
CA THR A 22 38.82 -9.25 80.96
C THR A 22 39.52 -8.17 80.15
N GLY A 23 40.15 -8.58 79.06
CA GLY A 23 40.82 -7.69 78.11
C GLY A 23 39.87 -6.85 77.24
N ASP A 24 38.56 -6.84 77.50
CA ASP A 24 37.54 -6.15 76.69
C ASP A 24 37.70 -4.63 76.75
N ASP A 25 37.52 -3.90 75.65
CA ASP A 25 37.75 -2.46 75.59
C ASP A 25 36.62 -1.65 76.23
N VAL A 26 36.90 -1.01 77.37
CA VAL A 26 35.94 -0.17 78.10
C VAL A 26 35.63 1.16 77.40
N ALA A 27 36.39 1.55 76.37
CA ALA A 27 36.09 2.77 75.62
C ALA A 27 34.76 2.70 74.85
N ILE A 28 34.23 1.49 74.61
CA ILE A 28 32.94 1.28 73.92
C ILE A 28 31.76 1.56 74.86
N ALA A 29 31.93 1.37 76.17
CA ALA A 29 30.92 1.72 77.16
C ALA A 29 30.90 3.24 77.36
N GLN A 30 29.84 3.87 76.83
CA GLN A 30 29.67 5.33 76.87
C GLN A 30 29.19 5.80 78.24
N ALA A 31 29.54 7.05 78.58
CA ALA A 31 28.93 7.76 79.71
C ALA A 31 27.41 7.87 79.50
N GLU A 32 26.67 7.98 80.60
CA GLU A 32 25.20 8.01 80.67
C GLU A 32 24.52 6.67 80.27
N GLY A 33 25.24 5.75 79.64
CA GLY A 33 24.75 4.40 79.32
C GLY A 33 24.37 3.57 80.54
N GLY A 34 23.46 2.61 80.34
CA GLY A 34 23.06 1.66 81.38
C GLY A 34 23.97 0.43 81.38
N LEU A 35 24.66 0.17 82.50
CA LEU A 35 25.45 -1.04 82.75
C LEU A 35 24.63 -2.06 83.53
N ILE A 36 24.59 -3.30 83.03
CA ILE A 36 24.01 -4.45 83.69
C ILE A 36 25.12 -5.44 84.02
N ILE A 37 25.12 -5.96 85.25
CA ILE A 37 26.06 -6.99 85.73
C ILE A 37 25.25 -8.19 86.23
N GLY A 38 25.44 -9.36 85.62
CA GLY A 38 24.63 -10.55 85.86
C GLY A 38 23.16 -10.31 85.49
N THR A 39 22.26 -10.55 86.44
CA THR A 39 20.81 -10.36 86.29
C THR A 39 20.28 -9.10 87.00
N ASN A 40 21.16 -8.24 87.51
CA ASN A 40 20.76 -7.06 88.26
C ASN A 40 20.23 -5.96 87.31
N PRO A 41 19.27 -5.12 87.75
CA PRO A 41 18.82 -3.98 86.96
C PRO A 41 19.96 -3.02 86.59
N PRO A 42 19.80 -2.26 85.49
CA PRO A 42 20.84 -1.38 84.99
C PRO A 42 21.19 -0.26 85.96
N VAL A 43 22.47 0.07 86.04
CA VAL A 43 23.02 1.23 86.73
C VAL A 43 23.71 2.14 85.73
N GLU A 44 23.66 3.44 85.98
CA GLU A 44 24.22 4.43 85.05
C GLU A 44 25.75 4.48 85.13
N ILE A 45 26.40 4.46 83.97
CA ILE A 45 27.84 4.66 83.81
C ILE A 45 28.11 6.16 83.83
N LYS A 46 28.98 6.61 84.73
CA LYS A 46 29.46 7.99 84.74
C LYS A 46 30.58 8.19 83.72
N ARG A 47 31.54 7.26 83.69
CA ARG A 47 32.65 7.23 82.74
C ARG A 47 33.38 5.89 82.78
N THR A 48 34.18 5.63 81.76
CA THR A 48 35.16 4.55 81.72
C THR A 48 36.58 5.11 81.67
N TYR A 49 37.54 4.41 82.27
CA TYR A 49 38.95 4.82 82.28
C TYR A 49 39.88 3.66 82.60
N LEU A 50 41.18 3.89 82.41
CA LEU A 50 42.26 3.02 82.88
C LEU A 50 42.80 3.57 84.20
N ASP A 51 42.94 2.74 85.24
CA ASP A 51 43.60 3.16 86.48
C ASP A 51 45.12 3.34 86.30
N ALA A 52 45.82 3.76 87.36
CA ALA A 52 47.26 3.99 87.32
C ALA A 52 48.09 2.73 86.96
N SER A 53 47.52 1.53 87.13
CA SER A 53 48.12 0.26 86.76
C SER A 53 47.62 -0.26 85.39
N SER A 54 46.99 0.62 84.60
CA SER A 54 46.36 0.31 83.31
C SER A 54 45.22 -0.71 83.38
N ASN A 55 44.62 -0.94 84.56
CA ASN A 55 43.45 -1.80 84.65
C ASN A 55 42.19 -1.04 84.24
N LYS A 56 41.31 -1.73 83.52
CA LYS A 56 40.09 -1.18 82.96
C LYS A 56 39.01 -1.04 84.04
N LYS A 57 38.51 0.19 84.23
CA LYS A 57 37.51 0.55 85.24
C LYS A 57 36.30 1.21 84.61
N ILE A 58 35.13 0.89 85.15
CA ILE A 58 33.87 1.59 84.87
C ILE A 58 33.45 2.26 86.17
N GLU A 59 33.37 3.59 86.18
CA GLU A 59 32.83 4.34 87.33
C GLU A 59 31.34 4.56 87.13
N LEU A 60 30.59 4.16 88.13
CA LEU A 60 29.14 4.30 88.19
C LEU A 60 28.77 5.70 88.67
N ALA A 61 27.65 6.23 88.19
CA ALA A 61 27.13 7.51 88.65
C ALA A 61 26.71 7.47 90.14
N LYS A 62 26.32 6.30 90.64
CA LYS A 62 25.94 6.03 92.03
C LYS A 62 26.60 4.74 92.55
N PRO A 63 26.83 4.59 93.87
CA PRO A 63 27.36 3.35 94.45
C PRO A 63 26.55 2.12 94.04
N TRP A 64 27.23 0.99 93.79
CA TRP A 64 26.61 -0.28 93.39
C TRP A 64 25.61 -0.74 94.46
N PRO A 65 24.30 -0.74 94.17
CA PRO A 65 23.27 -0.93 95.19
C PRO A 65 22.98 -2.40 95.48
N TYR A 66 23.53 -3.32 94.68
CA TYR A 66 23.26 -4.76 94.76
C TYR A 66 24.36 -5.52 95.49
N ALA A 67 24.14 -6.81 95.77
CA ALA A 67 25.14 -7.66 96.39
C ALA A 67 26.44 -7.69 95.57
N THR A 68 27.58 -7.91 96.24
CA THR A 68 28.91 -8.02 95.61
C THR A 68 28.87 -9.03 94.47
N GLN A 69 29.30 -8.62 93.29
CA GLN A 69 29.43 -9.47 92.11
C GLN A 69 30.91 -9.75 91.86
N THR A 70 31.26 -11.01 91.68
CA THR A 70 32.63 -11.44 91.38
C THR A 70 32.62 -12.30 90.13
N ASN A 71 33.47 -11.95 89.16
CA ASN A 71 33.63 -12.62 87.86
C ASN A 71 32.30 -12.85 87.10
N GLN A 72 31.40 -11.87 87.14
CA GLN A 72 30.12 -11.94 86.44
C GLN A 72 30.21 -11.28 85.07
N GLN A 73 29.37 -11.73 84.14
CA GLN A 73 29.24 -11.05 82.85
C GLN A 73 28.59 -9.68 83.04
N ALA A 74 28.98 -8.73 82.19
CA ALA A 74 28.35 -7.42 82.13
C ALA A 74 28.10 -6.98 80.69
N TYR A 75 27.08 -6.17 80.49
CA TYR A 75 26.80 -5.52 79.23
C TYR A 75 26.33 -4.10 79.48
N ALA A 76 26.69 -3.19 78.58
CA ALA A 76 26.21 -1.81 78.63
C ALA A 76 25.56 -1.39 77.32
N TYR A 77 24.44 -0.68 77.45
CA TYR A 77 23.70 -0.12 76.32
C TYR A 77 23.70 1.41 76.42
N PRO A 78 23.86 2.13 75.29
CA PRO A 78 23.70 3.58 75.27
C PRO A 78 22.24 3.95 75.58
N THR A 79 22.05 4.99 76.38
CA THR A 79 20.76 5.61 76.70
C THR A 79 20.66 6.98 76.02
N ASP A 80 19.50 7.63 76.11
CA ASP A 80 18.97 8.84 75.45
C ASP A 80 19.91 9.98 74.95
N GLY A 81 21.18 10.04 75.34
CA GLY A 81 22.15 11.04 74.88
C GLY A 81 22.37 11.06 73.36
N ASP A 82 22.49 9.88 72.73
CA ASP A 82 22.67 9.77 71.27
C ASP A 82 21.41 10.25 70.51
N PHE A 83 20.22 10.05 71.08
CA PHE A 83 18.97 10.48 70.48
C PHE A 83 18.83 12.01 70.51
N ALA A 84 19.24 12.65 71.60
CA ALA A 84 19.27 14.10 71.71
C ALA A 84 20.20 14.75 70.66
N ALA A 85 21.39 14.18 70.46
CA ALA A 85 22.35 14.65 69.45
C ALA A 85 21.81 14.49 68.01
N ALA A 86 21.15 13.36 67.70
CA ALA A 86 20.52 13.15 66.40
C ALA A 86 19.39 14.15 66.14
N THR A 87 18.58 14.46 67.15
CA THR A 87 17.46 15.41 67.02
C THR A 87 17.95 16.84 66.77
N ALA A 88 19.01 17.27 67.46
CA ALA A 88 19.63 18.58 67.22
C ALA A 88 20.19 18.72 65.80
N THR A 89 20.80 17.65 65.28
CA THR A 89 21.32 17.62 63.90
C THR A 89 20.19 17.72 62.88
N LEU A 90 19.08 17.01 63.11
CA LEU A 90 17.91 17.07 62.23
C LEU A 90 17.30 18.49 62.20
N GLN A 91 17.20 19.15 63.36
CA GLN A 91 16.70 20.52 63.43
C GLN A 91 17.59 21.49 62.65
N SER A 92 18.92 21.37 62.77
CA SER A 92 19.85 22.19 62.01
C SER A 92 19.75 21.98 60.49
N LEU A 93 19.45 20.77 60.02
CA LEU A 93 19.22 20.48 58.60
C LEU A 93 17.93 21.12 58.09
N ILE A 94 16.88 21.12 58.92
CA ILE A 94 15.59 21.74 58.59
C ILE A 94 15.75 23.27 58.50
N ASP A 95 16.42 23.88 59.47
CA ASP A 95 16.60 25.35 59.52
C ASP A 95 17.49 25.87 58.36
N GLY A 96 18.43 25.05 57.88
CA GLY A 96 19.27 25.36 56.72
C GLY A 96 18.59 25.15 55.36
N PHE A 97 17.38 24.59 55.31
CA PHE A 97 16.70 24.25 54.07
C PHE A 97 16.06 25.47 53.40
N THR A 98 16.85 26.23 52.64
CA THR A 98 16.35 27.38 51.86
C THR A 98 15.86 26.95 50.48
N LEU A 99 14.61 27.28 50.16
CA LEU A 99 14.04 27.11 48.82
C LEU A 99 14.57 28.22 47.89
N ALA A 100 14.73 27.92 46.58
CA ALA A 100 15.11 28.92 45.57
C ALA A 100 14.17 30.13 45.60
N ALA A 101 14.59 31.33 45.18
CA ALA A 101 13.64 32.43 44.90
C ALA A 101 13.00 32.24 43.51
N GLN A 102 11.92 32.97 43.20
CA GLN A 102 11.26 32.84 41.90
C GLN A 102 12.19 33.26 40.76
N ALA A 103 12.94 34.35 40.94
CA ALA A 103 13.90 34.83 39.96
C ALA A 103 15.01 33.79 39.65
N ASP A 104 15.55 33.14 40.69
CA ASP A 104 16.60 32.12 40.53
C ASP A 104 16.09 30.88 39.79
N ALA A 105 14.84 30.47 40.06
CA ALA A 105 14.20 29.34 39.39
C ALA A 105 13.92 29.64 37.90
N LEU A 106 13.59 30.89 37.54
CA LEU A 106 13.45 31.32 36.15
C LEU A 106 14.79 31.34 35.41
N ALA A 107 15.85 31.80 36.08
CA ALA A 107 17.17 31.94 35.48
C ALA A 107 17.90 30.58 35.35
N GLY A 108 17.53 29.58 36.15
CA GLY A 108 18.19 28.28 36.18
C GLY A 108 19.63 28.34 36.71
N THR A 109 19.99 29.42 37.40
CA THR A 109 21.37 29.72 37.79
C THR A 109 21.77 29.15 39.15
N ASP A 110 20.80 28.72 39.98
CA ASP A 110 21.07 28.22 41.33
C ASP A 110 20.72 26.73 41.43
N THR A 111 21.71 25.87 41.15
CA THR A 111 21.59 24.41 41.24
C THR A 111 21.65 23.87 42.66
N ALA A 112 21.89 24.72 43.67
CA ALA A 112 22.06 24.31 45.05
C ALA A 112 20.75 24.24 45.84
N LYS A 113 19.65 24.82 45.33
CA LYS A 113 18.36 24.90 46.03
C LYS A 113 17.28 24.01 45.37
N PRO A 114 16.52 23.22 46.13
CA PRO A 114 15.44 22.40 45.58
C PRO A 114 14.25 23.27 45.11
N MET A 115 13.73 22.99 43.91
CA MET A 115 12.55 23.66 43.33
C MET A 115 11.25 22.94 43.75
N THR A 116 10.22 23.69 44.15
CA THR A 116 8.90 23.11 44.46
C THR A 116 8.05 22.91 43.21
N ALA A 117 7.16 21.91 43.23
CA ALA A 117 6.23 21.63 42.13
C ALA A 117 5.35 22.85 41.75
N LEU A 118 5.01 23.71 42.72
CA LEU A 118 4.23 24.93 42.50
C LEU A 118 4.98 25.95 41.63
N ARG A 119 6.30 26.01 41.76
CA ARG A 119 7.15 26.95 41.00
C ARG A 119 7.44 26.46 39.59
N VAL A 120 7.58 25.14 39.43
CA VAL A 120 7.62 24.48 38.11
C VAL A 120 6.32 24.76 37.35
N HIS A 121 5.16 24.67 38.02
CA HIS A 121 3.87 25.00 37.41
C HIS A 121 3.78 26.47 36.97
N GLN A 122 4.23 27.42 37.80
CA GLN A 122 4.24 28.84 37.44
C GLN A 122 5.20 29.15 36.28
N ALA A 123 6.37 28.50 36.23
CA ALA A 123 7.27 28.60 35.09
C ALA A 123 6.60 28.09 33.80
N PHE A 124 5.92 26.94 33.85
CA PHE A 124 5.17 26.43 32.70
C PHE A 124 4.07 27.39 32.23
N GLN A 125 3.33 28.03 33.15
CA GLN A 125 2.32 29.04 32.80
C GLN A 125 2.94 30.25 32.08
N GLN A 126 4.11 30.72 32.51
CA GLN A 126 4.79 31.86 31.88
C GLN A 126 5.32 31.54 30.48
N TYR A 127 5.66 30.28 30.20
CA TYR A 127 5.99 29.80 28.85
C TYR A 127 4.76 29.45 28.00
N GLY A 128 3.54 29.76 28.47
CA GLY A 128 2.30 29.52 27.74
C GLY A 128 1.83 28.06 27.71
N LEU A 129 2.44 27.18 28.51
CA LEU A 129 2.02 25.80 28.71
C LEU A 129 1.05 25.76 29.90
N GLY A 130 -0.23 26.06 29.65
CA GLY A 130 -1.31 25.90 30.65
C GLY A 130 -2.34 27.04 30.74
N ALA A 131 -2.07 28.19 30.12
CA ALA A 131 -3.12 29.19 29.88
C ALA A 131 -3.89 28.79 28.62
N GLY A 132 -5.23 28.86 28.67
CA GLY A 132 -6.08 28.61 27.49
C GLY A 132 -5.54 29.37 26.27
N ALA A 133 -5.55 28.71 25.12
CA ALA A 133 -4.89 29.17 23.91
C ALA A 133 -5.08 30.68 23.67
N ILE A 134 -3.98 31.43 23.55
CA ILE A 134 -4.03 32.86 23.26
C ILE A 134 -4.60 33.02 21.86
N ASP A 135 -5.77 33.63 21.82
CA ASP A 135 -6.47 34.03 20.60
C ASP A 135 -5.70 35.20 19.96
N LEU A 136 -4.94 34.93 18.90
CA LEU A 136 -4.19 35.95 18.16
C LEU A 136 -5.02 36.46 16.96
N PRO A 137 -5.46 37.73 16.96
CA PRO A 137 -6.30 38.27 15.88
C PRO A 137 -5.51 38.62 14.60
N ASN A 138 -4.17 38.72 14.63
CA ASN A 138 -3.37 39.12 13.46
C ASN A 138 -1.92 38.58 13.48
N PHE A 139 -1.45 37.99 12.36
CA PHE A 139 -0.10 37.41 12.18
C PHE A 139 0.99 38.44 11.81
N THR A 140 0.62 39.71 11.66
CA THR A 140 1.55 40.80 11.31
C THR A 140 2.21 41.46 12.52
N ALA A 141 1.76 41.17 13.74
CA ALA A 141 2.30 41.77 14.95
C ALA A 141 3.55 41.01 15.46
N ALA A 142 4.50 41.74 16.04
CA ALA A 142 5.73 41.23 16.66
C ALA A 142 5.50 40.13 17.72
N THR A 143 4.27 40.00 18.24
CA THR A 143 3.83 38.96 19.19
C THR A 143 3.80 37.55 18.61
N ALA A 144 3.78 37.36 17.28
CA ALA A 144 3.87 36.02 16.68
C ALA A 144 5.25 35.35 16.92
N ASN A 145 6.29 36.14 17.20
CA ASN A 145 7.64 35.62 17.44
C ASN A 145 7.86 35.12 18.88
N SER A 146 7.02 35.51 19.83
CA SER A 146 7.17 35.16 21.25
C SER A 146 6.26 34.00 21.71
N ALA A 147 5.19 33.69 20.99
CA ALA A 147 4.25 32.62 21.36
C ALA A 147 4.65 31.27 20.71
N ARG A 148 4.97 30.25 21.53
CA ARG A 148 5.32 28.89 21.07
C ARG A 148 4.09 28.03 20.72
N PHE A 149 2.94 28.31 21.32
CA PHE A 149 1.65 27.66 21.06
C PHE A 149 0.57 28.72 20.83
N PHE A 150 -0.20 28.60 19.74
CA PHE A 150 -1.30 29.53 19.42
C PHE A 150 -2.47 28.80 18.77
N ARG A 151 -3.67 29.34 18.98
CA ARG A 151 -4.91 28.93 18.30
C ARG A 151 -5.26 29.95 17.24
N PHE A 152 -5.61 29.47 16.05
CA PHE A 152 -6.01 30.34 14.95
C PHE A 152 -7.50 30.71 15.12
N ILE A 153 -7.80 32.01 15.29
CA ILE A 153 -9.18 32.52 15.23
C ILE A 153 -9.58 32.75 13.76
N ASN A 154 -10.84 32.56 13.42
CA ASN A 154 -11.40 32.59 12.06
C ASN A 154 -11.15 33.90 11.24
N THR A 155 -10.68 35.00 11.85
CA THR A 155 -10.57 36.32 11.18
C THR A 155 -9.17 36.86 10.82
N ALA A 156 -8.05 36.24 11.24
CA ALA A 156 -6.71 36.77 10.92
C ALA A 156 -6.39 36.84 9.40
N VAL A 157 -5.67 37.90 9.01
CA VAL A 157 -5.23 38.21 7.63
C VAL A 157 -4.04 37.32 7.24
N GLY A 158 -4.01 36.78 6.01
CA GLY A 158 -2.88 35.99 5.48
C GLY A 158 -2.94 34.48 5.70
N LYS A 159 -4.12 33.92 5.97
CA LYS A 159 -4.32 32.48 6.14
C LYS A 159 -4.62 31.79 4.81
N PRO A 160 -4.28 30.49 4.68
CA PRO A 160 -5.02 29.58 3.82
C PRO A 160 -6.52 29.61 4.17
N SER A 161 -7.37 29.26 3.23
CA SER A 161 -8.83 29.15 3.36
C SER A 161 -9.25 28.05 4.36
N PHE A 162 -8.94 28.25 5.64
CA PHE A 162 -9.38 27.43 6.76
C PHE A 162 -10.79 27.84 7.16
N ILE A 163 -11.72 26.89 7.22
CA ILE A 163 -13.12 27.21 7.56
C ILE A 163 -13.35 27.29 9.07
N ASN A 164 -12.57 26.64 9.93
CA ASN A 164 -12.70 26.78 11.40
C ASN A 164 -11.47 26.25 12.16
N TYR A 165 -11.08 26.98 13.23
CA TYR A 165 -10.12 26.64 14.31
C TYR A 165 -8.98 25.67 13.96
N GLY A 166 -7.85 26.21 13.52
CA GLY A 166 -6.58 25.46 13.50
C GLY A 166 -5.84 25.58 14.84
N SER A 167 -4.96 24.62 15.11
CA SER A 167 -3.95 24.70 16.18
C SER A 167 -2.56 24.59 15.53
N GLY A 168 -1.60 25.40 15.97
CA GLY A 168 -0.24 25.38 15.41
C GLY A 168 0.84 25.54 16.47
N ILE A 169 2.02 25.02 16.14
CA ILE A 169 3.27 25.22 16.88
C ILE A 169 4.16 26.11 16.00
N SER A 170 4.68 27.19 16.60
CA SER A 170 5.76 27.99 16.00
C SER A 170 7.07 27.48 16.56
N LEU A 171 8.00 27.15 15.67
CA LEU A 171 9.37 26.83 16.04
C LEU A 171 10.20 28.05 15.65
N PRO A 172 10.58 28.92 16.62
CA PRO A 172 11.49 30.02 16.33
C PRO A 172 12.83 29.45 15.88
N TYR A 173 13.33 29.93 14.74
CA TYR A 173 14.66 29.61 14.24
C TYR A 173 15.64 30.67 14.76
N ASP A 174 16.41 30.28 15.79
CA ASP A 174 17.67 30.86 16.29
C ASP A 174 18.00 32.37 16.10
N GLY A 175 17.01 33.25 16.28
CA GLY A 175 17.26 34.70 16.36
C GLY A 175 17.28 35.42 15.01
N THR A 176 16.92 34.74 13.91
CA THR A 176 16.54 35.40 12.66
C THR A 176 15.02 35.58 12.61
N PRO A 177 14.48 36.57 11.86
CA PRO A 177 13.05 36.82 11.79
C PRO A 177 12.28 35.77 10.96
N ASN A 178 12.84 34.58 10.82
CA ASN A 178 12.30 33.49 10.04
C ASN A 178 11.61 32.50 10.98
N THR A 179 10.35 32.20 10.70
CA THR A 179 9.53 31.34 11.55
C THR A 179 9.01 30.16 10.76
N TYR A 180 9.23 28.96 11.26
CA TYR A 180 8.60 27.75 10.74
C TYR A 180 7.35 27.43 11.55
N PHE A 181 6.31 27.02 10.85
CA PHE A 181 5.01 26.68 11.43
C PHE A 181 4.68 25.24 11.10
N ALA A 182 4.13 24.51 12.07
CA ALA A 182 3.47 23.23 11.83
C ALA A 182 2.08 23.28 12.48
N GLY A 183 1.04 22.94 11.73
CA GLY A 183 -0.33 23.03 12.24
C GLY A 183 -1.28 22.05 11.60
N VAL A 184 -2.35 21.72 12.33
CA VAL A 184 -3.45 20.89 11.83
C VAL A 184 -4.67 21.78 11.66
N GLY A 185 -5.29 21.76 10.48
CA GLY A 185 -6.43 22.61 10.14
C GLY A 185 -7.52 21.84 9.40
N LEU A 186 -8.74 22.38 9.40
CA LEU A 186 -9.84 21.87 8.60
C LEU A 186 -9.84 22.56 7.22
N ARG A 187 -9.87 21.75 6.16
CA ARG A 187 -10.15 22.19 4.79
C ARG A 187 -11.59 22.72 4.69
N ALA A 188 -11.89 23.37 3.57
CA ALA A 188 -13.24 23.85 3.27
C ALA A 188 -14.30 22.72 3.20
N ASP A 189 -13.86 21.50 2.93
CA ASP A 189 -14.68 20.28 2.92
C ASP A 189 -14.80 19.59 4.30
N SER A 190 -14.35 20.24 5.38
CA SER A 190 -14.32 19.71 6.75
C SER A 190 -13.35 18.53 6.98
N THR A 191 -12.41 18.25 6.08
CA THR A 191 -11.36 17.25 6.32
C THR A 191 -10.16 17.85 7.03
N ARG A 192 -9.48 17.06 7.89
CA ARG A 192 -8.27 17.49 8.61
C ARG A 192 -7.03 17.32 7.72
N ALA A 193 -6.17 18.34 7.70
CA ALA A 193 -4.89 18.30 7.00
C ALA A 193 -3.76 18.85 7.88
N LEU A 194 -2.55 18.35 7.64
CA LEU A 194 -1.31 18.80 8.27
C LEU A 194 -0.61 19.79 7.32
N PHE A 195 -0.23 20.95 7.85
CA PHE A 195 0.41 22.03 7.09
C PHE A 195 1.76 22.38 7.70
N TYR A 196 2.72 22.65 6.83
CA TYR A 196 4.00 23.25 7.17
C TYR A 196 4.06 24.64 6.55
N GLY A 197 4.42 25.66 7.32
CA GLY A 197 4.55 27.03 6.84
C GLY A 197 5.95 27.57 7.08
N TYR A 198 6.40 28.48 6.22
CA TYR A 198 7.61 29.26 6.42
C TYR A 198 7.31 30.75 6.20
N LYS A 199 7.81 31.60 7.08
CA LYS A 199 7.76 33.06 6.94
C LYS A 199 9.18 33.60 6.94
N SER A 200 9.55 34.36 5.92
CA SER A 200 10.80 35.11 5.89
C SER A 200 10.59 36.55 6.36
N GLY A 201 11.20 36.93 7.48
CA GLY A 201 11.12 38.30 8.00
C GLY A 201 9.87 38.61 8.84
N ALA A 202 9.97 39.60 9.72
CA ALA A 202 8.92 39.95 10.69
C ALA A 202 7.59 40.37 10.03
N ALA A 203 7.66 40.96 8.83
CA ALA A 203 6.50 41.41 8.06
C ALA A 203 6.10 40.46 6.91
N GLY A 204 6.81 39.35 6.70
CA GLY A 204 6.53 38.41 5.60
C GLY A 204 5.16 37.74 5.73
N THR A 205 4.48 37.52 4.61
CA THR A 205 3.31 36.63 4.57
C THR A 205 3.80 35.18 4.59
N PRO A 206 3.32 34.31 5.49
CA PRO A 206 3.74 32.91 5.53
C PRO A 206 3.34 32.19 4.24
N THR A 207 4.26 31.41 3.68
CA THR A 207 3.99 30.45 2.61
C THR A 207 3.67 29.10 3.24
N TRP A 208 2.56 28.48 2.85
CA TRP A 208 2.09 27.22 3.41
C TRP A 208 2.21 26.09 2.40
N LEU A 209 2.74 24.96 2.84
CA LEU A 209 2.80 23.69 2.13
C LEU A 209 1.94 22.67 2.89
N GLU A 210 1.05 21.99 2.17
CA GLU A 210 0.25 20.92 2.74
C GLU A 210 1.04 19.61 2.71
N ALA A 211 1.25 19.01 3.88
CA ALA A 211 2.06 17.81 4.07
C ALA A 211 1.36 16.53 3.64
N TRP A 212 0.03 16.52 3.76
CA TRP A 212 -0.82 15.39 3.48
C TRP A 212 -1.88 15.79 2.46
N ASP A 213 -1.46 15.87 1.20
CA ASP A 213 -2.40 15.99 0.10
C ASP A 213 -2.97 14.61 -0.20
N LYS A 214 -4.20 14.32 0.25
CA LYS A 214 -4.95 13.13 -0.18
C LYS A 214 -5.13 13.05 -1.71
N GLY A 215 -4.76 14.08 -2.47
CA GLY A 215 -4.74 14.12 -3.93
C GLY A 215 -3.44 13.62 -4.60
N LYS A 216 -2.34 13.45 -3.87
CA LYS A 216 -1.11 12.83 -4.39
C LYS A 216 -0.91 11.45 -3.78
N ASN A 217 -1.70 10.49 -4.25
CA ASN A 217 -1.41 9.07 -4.00
C ASN A 217 0.03 8.78 -4.47
N PRO A 218 0.87 8.11 -3.66
CA PRO A 218 2.20 7.70 -4.10
C PRO A 218 2.02 6.79 -5.33
N ALA A 219 2.42 7.30 -6.49
CA ALA A 219 2.60 6.46 -7.67
C ALA A 219 3.74 5.48 -7.37
N GLN A 220 3.58 4.22 -7.78
CA GLN A 220 4.58 3.18 -7.61
C GLN A 220 5.92 3.64 -8.20
N SER A 221 6.97 3.73 -7.36
CA SER A 221 8.31 4.17 -7.79
C SER A 221 9.31 3.01 -7.89
N HIS A 222 9.00 1.83 -7.34
CA HIS A 222 9.89 0.67 -7.38
C HIS A 222 9.15 -0.68 -7.36
N LEU A 223 9.81 -1.75 -7.85
CA LEU A 223 9.31 -3.13 -7.93
C LEU A 223 9.23 -3.86 -6.57
N ALA A 224 9.72 -3.26 -5.49
CA ALA A 224 9.89 -3.92 -4.18
C ALA A 224 8.79 -3.59 -3.15
N ASP A 225 7.78 -2.78 -3.49
CA ASP A 225 6.70 -2.34 -2.59
C ASP A 225 5.64 -3.44 -2.31
N ILE A 226 6.07 -4.68 -2.10
CA ILE A 226 5.21 -5.86 -1.89
C ILE A 226 5.08 -6.21 -0.38
N GLY A 227 5.64 -5.37 0.51
CA GLY A 227 5.73 -5.66 1.94
C GLY A 227 4.61 -5.06 2.78
N GLY A 228 3.53 -5.81 3.01
CA GLY A 228 2.68 -5.66 4.20
C GLY A 228 1.30 -5.03 3.99
N GLY A 229 0.30 -5.87 3.72
CA GLY A 229 -1.09 -5.63 4.15
C GLY A 229 -1.99 -4.73 3.28
N ALA A 230 -1.45 -3.95 2.34
CA ALA A 230 -2.23 -3.25 1.33
C ALA A 230 -2.03 -3.93 -0.04
N ALA A 231 -2.64 -5.10 -0.20
CA ALA A 231 -2.71 -5.70 -1.52
C ALA A 231 -3.62 -4.82 -2.41
N VAL A 232 -3.21 -4.63 -3.68
CA VAL A 232 -4.09 -4.42 -4.84
C VAL A 232 -4.38 -2.96 -5.28
N LEU A 233 -3.91 -2.66 -6.50
CA LEU A 233 -4.22 -1.63 -7.51
C LEU A 233 -4.77 -0.24 -7.06
N THR A 234 -3.93 0.81 -7.16
CA THR A 234 -4.31 2.23 -6.97
C THR A 234 -4.86 2.91 -8.24
N ALA A 235 -5.61 4.02 -8.06
CA ALA A 235 -6.30 4.80 -9.10
C ALA A 235 -5.55 4.90 -10.45
N GLY A 236 -6.19 4.47 -11.54
CA GLY A 236 -5.47 4.03 -12.74
C GLY A 236 -5.35 2.51 -12.84
N SER A 237 -6.12 1.74 -12.07
CA SER A 237 -6.23 0.28 -12.15
C SER A 237 -6.85 -0.25 -13.46
N PHE A 238 -6.79 0.51 -14.56
CA PHE A 238 -7.10 0.20 -15.97
C PHE A 238 -8.04 -0.99 -16.25
N GLY A 239 -9.19 -1.07 -15.58
CA GLY A 239 -10.15 -2.17 -15.76
C GLY A 239 -9.76 -3.53 -15.17
N TRP A 240 -8.72 -3.61 -14.34
CA TRP A 240 -8.24 -4.84 -13.70
C TRP A 240 -8.62 -4.89 -12.21
N GLY A 241 -8.95 -6.09 -11.71
CA GLY A 241 -9.14 -6.37 -10.28
C GLY A 241 -10.47 -5.93 -9.65
N GLY A 242 -11.42 -5.40 -10.44
CA GLY A 242 -12.78 -5.07 -9.99
C GLY A 242 -13.84 -6.02 -10.55
N THR A 243 -14.98 -6.14 -9.86
CA THR A 243 -16.18 -6.84 -10.35
C THR A 243 -17.18 -5.91 -11.07
N SER A 244 -16.92 -4.61 -11.05
CA SER A 244 -17.73 -3.61 -11.75
C SER A 244 -17.38 -3.52 -13.23
N THR A 245 -18.19 -2.79 -14.00
CA THR A 245 -17.90 -2.55 -15.42
C THR A 245 -16.52 -1.90 -15.60
N ALA A 246 -15.79 -2.32 -16.64
CA ALA A 246 -14.52 -1.71 -17.01
C ALA A 246 -14.71 -0.21 -17.29
N PRO A 247 -13.69 0.64 -17.02
CA PRO A 247 -13.80 2.08 -17.20
C PRO A 247 -14.16 2.43 -18.64
N GLN A 248 -15.12 3.33 -18.81
CA GLN A 248 -15.56 3.83 -20.11
C GLN A 248 -14.55 4.84 -20.68
N LEU A 249 -14.30 4.77 -21.98
CA LEU A 249 -13.39 5.67 -22.68
C LEU A 249 -13.79 7.17 -22.62
N ALA A 250 -15.08 7.52 -22.74
CA ALA A 250 -15.53 8.92 -22.72
C ALA A 250 -15.15 9.71 -21.46
N LEU A 251 -14.95 9.03 -20.32
CA LEU A 251 -14.54 9.69 -19.07
C LEU A 251 -13.11 10.27 -19.14
N LEU A 252 -12.35 9.96 -20.19
CA LEU A 252 -10.99 10.47 -20.43
C LEU A 252 -10.88 11.48 -21.57
N SER A 253 -12.00 11.96 -22.15
CA SER A 253 -12.03 12.91 -23.29
C SER A 253 -11.27 12.46 -24.55
N ALA A 254 -10.87 11.18 -24.62
CA ALA A 254 -10.06 10.65 -25.70
C ALA A 254 -10.96 10.02 -26.78
N THR A 255 -10.68 10.35 -28.05
CA THR A 255 -11.21 9.57 -29.17
C THR A 255 -10.52 8.21 -29.22
N LEU A 256 -11.20 7.20 -29.76
CA LEU A 256 -10.57 5.91 -30.04
C LEU A 256 -9.31 6.13 -30.88
N ASP A 257 -9.27 7.05 -31.84
CA ASP A 257 -8.10 7.21 -32.71
C ASP A 257 -6.91 7.96 -32.08
N THR A 258 -6.86 8.14 -30.76
CA THR A 258 -5.67 8.69 -30.06
C THR A 258 -4.64 7.61 -29.71
N THR A 259 -3.35 7.92 -29.83
CA THR A 259 -2.24 7.06 -29.34
C THR A 259 -1.88 7.34 -27.88
N THR A 260 -2.50 8.34 -27.27
CA THR A 260 -2.25 8.79 -25.89
C THR A 260 -2.99 7.95 -24.85
N LEU A 261 -3.97 7.14 -25.25
CA LEU A 261 -4.75 6.29 -24.36
C LEU A 261 -3.84 5.28 -23.62
N PRO A 262 -3.77 5.30 -22.27
CA PRO A 262 -2.93 4.41 -21.48
C PRO A 262 -3.23 2.92 -21.70
N SER A 263 -2.22 2.06 -21.50
CA SER A 263 -2.39 0.61 -21.52
C SER A 263 -3.43 0.17 -20.48
N GLY A 264 -4.34 -0.72 -20.84
CA GLY A 264 -5.49 -1.01 -19.99
C GLY A 264 -6.61 -1.81 -20.62
N ALA A 265 -7.49 -2.35 -19.79
CA ALA A 265 -8.81 -2.84 -20.17
C ALA A 265 -9.85 -1.71 -20.07
N TRP A 266 -10.62 -1.55 -21.13
CA TRP A 266 -11.57 -0.45 -21.33
C TRP A 266 -12.89 -1.00 -21.82
N ARG A 267 -13.98 -0.31 -21.50
CA ARG A 267 -15.26 -0.49 -22.16
C ARG A 267 -15.44 0.63 -23.19
N VAL A 268 -15.83 0.26 -24.39
CA VAL A 268 -16.23 1.19 -25.44
C VAL A 268 -17.73 1.09 -25.62
N ILE A 269 -18.41 2.22 -25.71
CA ILE A 269 -19.86 2.31 -25.92
C ILE A 269 -20.21 3.12 -27.18
N ALA A 270 -21.49 3.06 -27.56
CA ALA A 270 -22.01 3.74 -28.74
C ALA A 270 -21.65 5.23 -28.81
N ALA A 271 -21.69 5.93 -27.66
CA ALA A 271 -21.40 7.37 -27.55
C ALA A 271 -19.91 7.73 -27.69
N ASP A 272 -18.98 6.78 -27.54
CA ASP A 272 -17.55 7.04 -27.70
C ASP A 272 -17.24 7.35 -29.18
N THR A 273 -16.28 8.25 -29.45
CA THR A 273 -15.97 8.70 -30.82
C THR A 273 -14.71 8.02 -31.39
N GLY A 274 -14.58 8.01 -32.71
CA GLY A 274 -13.45 7.42 -33.44
C GLY A 274 -13.79 6.09 -34.13
N THR A 275 -12.77 5.46 -34.72
CA THR A 275 -12.92 4.26 -35.55
C THR A 275 -13.27 3.05 -34.69
N LYS A 276 -14.43 2.43 -34.94
CA LYS A 276 -14.92 1.21 -34.25
C LYS A 276 -14.79 -0.02 -35.16
N PRO A 277 -14.74 -1.25 -34.59
CA PRO A 277 -14.90 -2.47 -35.37
C PRO A 277 -16.21 -2.44 -36.20
N PRO A 278 -16.20 -2.91 -37.46
CA PRO A 278 -17.42 -2.94 -38.29
C PRO A 278 -18.55 -3.75 -37.62
N GLY A 279 -19.76 -3.18 -37.55
CA GLY A 279 -20.92 -3.76 -36.83
C GLY A 279 -20.92 -3.53 -35.30
N TYR A 280 -19.81 -3.00 -34.79
CA TYR A 280 -19.45 -2.58 -33.42
C TYR A 280 -19.97 -1.22 -32.95
N THR A 281 -20.97 -1.13 -32.06
CA THR A 281 -21.19 0.09 -31.26
C THR A 281 -20.63 -0.01 -29.85
N ASP A 282 -20.71 -1.19 -29.22
CA ASP A 282 -20.30 -1.43 -27.84
C ASP A 282 -19.42 -2.69 -27.76
N PHE A 283 -18.29 -2.63 -27.04
CA PHE A 283 -17.35 -3.76 -26.91
C PHE A 283 -16.37 -3.56 -25.75
N ASN A 284 -15.71 -4.65 -25.33
CA ASN A 284 -14.57 -4.58 -24.42
C ASN A 284 -13.29 -4.42 -25.23
N MET A 285 -12.34 -3.64 -24.73
CA MET A 285 -11.09 -3.36 -25.42
C MET A 285 -9.90 -3.49 -24.49
N LEU A 286 -8.86 -4.19 -24.93
CA LEU A 286 -7.54 -4.16 -24.34
C LEU A 286 -6.64 -3.22 -25.17
N GLN A 287 -6.12 -2.18 -24.53
CA GLN A 287 -5.13 -1.25 -25.06
C GLN A 287 -3.74 -1.66 -24.54
N MET A 288 -2.78 -1.82 -25.43
CA MET A 288 -1.39 -2.12 -25.11
C MET A 288 -0.49 -1.14 -25.84
N ARG A 289 0.05 -0.18 -25.12
CA ARG A 289 1.05 0.74 -25.65
C ARG A 289 2.42 0.10 -25.59
N TYR A 290 3.15 0.17 -26.70
CA TYR A 290 4.58 -0.11 -26.72
C TYR A 290 5.38 1.16 -26.40
N ASN A 291 4.99 2.31 -26.98
CA ASN A 291 5.57 3.62 -26.69
C ASN A 291 4.53 4.76 -26.93
N SER A 292 4.99 6.00 -27.14
CA SER A 292 4.11 7.15 -27.40
C SER A 292 3.38 7.12 -28.74
N SER A 293 3.91 6.38 -29.71
CA SER A 293 3.51 6.36 -31.11
C SER A 293 2.98 4.99 -31.56
N ASP A 294 3.39 3.93 -30.88
CA ASP A 294 3.05 2.55 -31.22
C ASP A 294 2.15 1.95 -30.14
N ALA A 295 1.01 1.44 -30.60
CA ALA A 295 0.02 0.81 -29.73
C ALA A 295 -0.73 -0.28 -30.49
N THR A 296 -1.14 -1.31 -29.76
CA THR A 296 -2.03 -2.37 -30.24
C THR A 296 -3.30 -2.41 -29.40
N ARG A 297 -4.41 -2.69 -30.07
CA ARG A 297 -5.70 -2.90 -29.45
C ARG A 297 -6.27 -4.24 -29.84
N ILE A 298 -6.94 -4.83 -28.87
CA ILE A 298 -7.77 -6.01 -29.07
C ILE A 298 -9.18 -5.65 -28.59
N ALA A 299 -10.16 -5.69 -29.49
CA ALA A 299 -11.56 -5.52 -29.14
C ALA A 299 -12.24 -6.88 -29.12
N ILE A 300 -13.14 -7.10 -28.17
CA ILE A 300 -13.94 -8.30 -28.02
C ILE A 300 -15.40 -7.87 -27.95
N GLY A 301 -16.17 -8.26 -28.96
CA GLY A 301 -17.61 -8.01 -29.03
C GLY A 301 -18.37 -8.81 -27.98
N THR A 302 -19.65 -8.48 -27.77
CA THR A 302 -20.53 -9.19 -26.82
C THR A 302 -20.79 -10.64 -27.21
N THR A 303 -20.62 -10.97 -28.48
CA THR A 303 -20.72 -12.33 -29.06
C THR A 303 -19.41 -13.11 -28.99
N GLY A 304 -18.33 -12.52 -28.47
CA GLY A 304 -17.00 -13.13 -28.37
C GLY A 304 -16.09 -12.89 -29.58
N GLU A 305 -16.57 -12.19 -30.62
CA GLU A 305 -15.77 -11.90 -31.81
C GLU A 305 -14.62 -10.95 -31.51
N MET A 306 -13.43 -11.31 -31.98
CA MET A 306 -12.20 -10.56 -31.70
C MET A 306 -11.74 -9.74 -32.89
N PHE A 307 -11.28 -8.52 -32.61
CA PHE A 307 -10.71 -7.60 -33.60
C PHE A 307 -9.39 -7.04 -33.10
N SER A 308 -8.48 -6.76 -34.02
CA SER A 308 -7.19 -6.11 -33.72
C SER A 308 -7.02 -4.82 -34.50
N TYR A 309 -6.41 -3.82 -33.87
CA TYR A 309 -6.08 -2.54 -34.49
C TYR A 309 -4.75 -2.05 -33.96
N ALA A 310 -3.89 -1.53 -34.84
CA ALA A 310 -2.53 -1.16 -34.49
C ALA A 310 -2.18 0.23 -35.04
N SER A 311 -1.43 0.97 -34.23
CA SER A 311 -0.75 2.21 -34.61
C SER A 311 0.74 1.93 -34.73
N ALA A 312 1.35 2.46 -35.79
CA ALA A 312 2.79 2.47 -35.98
C ALA A 312 3.22 3.89 -36.36
N GLY A 313 4.22 4.44 -35.67
CA GLY A 313 4.71 5.80 -35.93
C GLY A 313 3.68 6.89 -35.66
N GLY A 314 2.72 6.65 -34.77
CA GLY A 314 1.65 7.60 -34.42
C GLY A 314 0.46 7.57 -35.37
N VAL A 315 0.48 6.70 -36.39
CA VAL A 315 -0.57 6.58 -37.39
C VAL A 315 -1.28 5.23 -37.21
N TRP A 316 -2.59 5.28 -37.01
CA TRP A 316 -3.42 4.09 -37.03
C TRP A 316 -3.51 3.50 -38.44
N ASN A 317 -3.45 2.17 -38.54
CA ASN A 317 -3.47 1.48 -39.82
C ASN A 317 -4.71 1.88 -40.66
N SER A 318 -4.50 2.38 -41.87
CA SER A 318 -5.56 2.82 -42.78
C SER A 318 -6.53 1.70 -43.20
N THR A 319 -6.15 0.43 -43.05
CA THR A 319 -7.06 -0.70 -43.27
C THR A 319 -8.15 -0.83 -42.19
N GLY A 320 -8.04 -0.08 -41.09
CA GLY A 320 -8.96 -0.11 -39.95
C GLY A 320 -8.80 -1.36 -39.07
N TRP A 321 -9.86 -1.67 -38.32
CA TRP A 321 -9.95 -2.88 -37.49
C TRP A 321 -9.93 -4.16 -38.34
N ARG A 322 -9.17 -5.15 -37.90
CA ARG A 322 -9.05 -6.47 -38.54
C ARG A 322 -9.72 -7.53 -37.67
N ARG A 323 -10.75 -8.19 -38.19
CA ARG A 323 -11.41 -9.32 -37.52
C ARG A 323 -10.47 -10.53 -37.46
N GLN A 324 -10.43 -11.21 -36.33
CA GLN A 324 -9.72 -12.48 -36.18
C GLN A 324 -10.63 -13.64 -36.64
N TYR A 325 -10.04 -14.62 -37.32
CA TYR A 325 -10.76 -15.81 -37.74
C TYR A 325 -10.73 -16.89 -36.65
N ASP A 326 -11.88 -17.50 -36.41
CA ASP A 326 -12.10 -18.61 -35.48
C ASP A 326 -13.08 -19.63 -36.10
N SER A 327 -13.44 -20.67 -35.34
CA SER A 327 -14.35 -21.71 -35.82
C SER A 327 -15.78 -21.21 -36.11
N LEU A 328 -16.20 -20.06 -35.59
CA LEU A 328 -17.54 -19.50 -35.80
C LEU A 328 -17.63 -18.66 -37.07
N ASN A 329 -16.51 -18.12 -37.56
CA ASN A 329 -16.50 -17.23 -38.72
C ASN A 329 -15.59 -17.70 -39.87
N ALA A 330 -14.88 -18.82 -39.71
CA ALA A 330 -14.06 -19.41 -40.78
C ALA A 330 -14.92 -19.87 -41.97
N GLN A 331 -16.13 -20.38 -41.71
CA GLN A 331 -17.09 -20.78 -42.73
C GLN A 331 -18.31 -19.85 -42.70
N GLY A 332 -18.66 -19.26 -43.85
CA GLY A 332 -19.75 -18.29 -43.97
C GLY A 332 -19.72 -17.61 -45.34
N THR A 333 -20.42 -16.49 -45.51
CA THR A 333 -20.42 -15.77 -46.78
C THR A 333 -19.04 -15.18 -47.08
N VAL A 334 -18.49 -15.49 -48.25
CA VAL A 334 -17.29 -14.86 -48.81
C VAL A 334 -17.74 -13.77 -49.77
N ASN A 335 -17.22 -12.56 -49.61
CA ASN A 335 -17.62 -11.39 -50.39
C ASN A 335 -16.41 -10.57 -50.86
N HIS A 336 -16.63 -9.59 -51.73
CA HIS A 336 -15.63 -8.65 -52.22
C HIS A 336 -16.20 -7.22 -52.15
N ASP A 337 -15.43 -6.28 -51.59
CA ASP A 337 -15.86 -4.88 -51.47
C ASP A 337 -15.38 -3.98 -52.63
N GLY A 338 -14.81 -4.60 -53.68
CA GLY A 338 -14.21 -3.90 -54.82
C GLY A 338 -12.69 -3.77 -54.72
N THR A 339 -12.12 -3.83 -53.51
CA THR A 339 -10.67 -3.69 -53.29
C THR A 339 -10.04 -4.90 -52.62
N LYS A 340 -10.79 -5.57 -51.75
CA LYS A 340 -10.33 -6.74 -51.00
C LYS A 340 -11.46 -7.73 -50.79
N ASN A 341 -11.08 -8.98 -50.59
CA ASN A 341 -12.03 -10.00 -50.16
C ASN A 341 -12.37 -9.78 -48.68
N THR A 342 -13.64 -9.93 -48.36
CA THR A 342 -14.23 -9.73 -47.05
C THR A 342 -15.10 -10.94 -46.69
N GLY A 343 -15.52 -11.05 -45.42
CA GLY A 343 -16.35 -12.16 -44.97
C GLY A 343 -15.54 -13.36 -44.46
N ALA A 344 -16.03 -14.57 -44.69
CA ALA A 344 -15.45 -15.83 -44.20
C ALA A 344 -14.25 -16.31 -45.05
N ILE A 345 -13.50 -17.31 -44.56
CA ILE A 345 -12.40 -17.95 -45.31
C ILE A 345 -12.96 -18.80 -46.45
N MET A 346 -14.08 -19.48 -46.19
CA MET A 346 -14.77 -20.30 -47.17
C MET A 346 -16.29 -20.19 -47.04
N GLU A 347 -16.98 -20.28 -48.17
CA GLU A 347 -18.44 -20.34 -48.28
C GLU A 347 -18.79 -21.68 -48.90
N TYR A 348 -19.74 -22.39 -48.30
CA TYR A 348 -20.36 -23.56 -48.90
C TYR A 348 -21.82 -23.23 -49.18
N GLY A 349 -22.29 -23.60 -50.38
CA GLY A 349 -23.70 -23.54 -50.70
C GLY A 349 -24.11 -24.66 -51.62
N ALA A 350 -25.41 -24.99 -51.59
CA ALA A 350 -26.00 -25.98 -52.47
C ALA A 350 -27.38 -25.51 -52.95
N ASN A 351 -27.70 -25.81 -54.20
CA ASN A 351 -29.01 -25.57 -54.80
C ASN A 351 -29.32 -26.69 -55.81
N ALA A 352 -30.42 -26.58 -56.54
CA ALA A 352 -30.83 -27.59 -57.53
C ALA A 352 -29.80 -27.83 -58.65
N ASN A 353 -28.87 -26.89 -58.85
CA ASN A 353 -27.84 -26.96 -59.88
C ASN A 353 -26.51 -27.56 -59.38
N GLY A 354 -26.43 -27.95 -58.10
CA GLY A 354 -25.25 -28.55 -57.49
C GLY A 354 -24.81 -27.86 -56.21
N GLN A 355 -23.57 -28.13 -55.81
CA GLN A 355 -22.92 -27.54 -54.64
C GLN A 355 -21.68 -26.75 -55.04
N TYR A 356 -21.28 -25.78 -54.22
CA TYR A 356 -20.08 -24.99 -54.46
C TYR A 356 -19.30 -24.66 -53.19
N TYR A 357 -18.03 -24.37 -53.40
CA TYR A 357 -17.12 -23.79 -52.43
C TYR A 357 -16.53 -22.51 -53.00
N LYS A 358 -16.77 -21.36 -52.36
CA LYS A 358 -16.00 -20.14 -52.61
C LYS A 358 -14.93 -20.00 -51.55
N TYR A 359 -13.75 -19.58 -51.97
CA TYR A 359 -12.61 -19.36 -51.09
C TYR A 359 -12.23 -17.88 -51.07
N LEU A 360 -11.71 -17.42 -49.94
CA LEU A 360 -11.27 -16.04 -49.71
C LEU A 360 -10.11 -15.62 -50.62
N ASP A 361 -9.42 -16.53 -51.31
CA ASP A 361 -8.41 -16.17 -52.32
C ASP A 361 -9.04 -15.76 -53.68
N GLY A 362 -10.36 -15.95 -53.84
CA GLY A 362 -11.09 -15.71 -55.08
C GLY A 362 -11.41 -16.99 -55.87
N ARG A 363 -10.98 -18.18 -55.42
CA ARG A 363 -11.29 -19.45 -56.10
C ARG A 363 -12.74 -19.85 -55.87
N LEU A 364 -13.40 -20.35 -56.92
CA LEU A 364 -14.71 -20.98 -56.87
C LEU A 364 -14.59 -22.40 -57.42
N GLU A 365 -15.17 -23.35 -56.70
CA GLU A 365 -15.33 -24.72 -57.13
C GLU A 365 -16.81 -25.07 -57.13
N CYS A 366 -17.30 -25.61 -58.24
CA CYS A 366 -18.67 -26.09 -58.38
C CYS A 366 -18.63 -27.59 -58.60
N TYR A 367 -19.62 -28.31 -58.06
CA TYR A 367 -19.76 -29.75 -58.17
C TYR A 367 -21.22 -30.13 -58.43
N LEU A 368 -21.46 -31.12 -59.28
CA LEU A 368 -22.77 -31.74 -59.48
C LEU A 368 -22.61 -33.24 -59.72
N SER A 369 -23.36 -34.05 -58.98
CA SER A 369 -23.45 -35.49 -59.21
C SER A 369 -24.84 -35.85 -59.74
N ARG A 370 -24.90 -36.67 -60.80
CA ARG A 370 -26.15 -37.20 -61.37
C ARG A 370 -26.00 -38.66 -61.78
N SER A 371 -27.10 -39.39 -61.72
CA SER A 371 -27.18 -40.77 -62.25
C SER A 371 -27.83 -40.73 -63.62
N VAL A 372 -27.20 -41.37 -64.61
CA VAL A 372 -27.64 -41.37 -66.00
C VAL A 372 -27.59 -42.78 -66.55
N ALA A 373 -28.70 -43.24 -67.13
CA ALA A 373 -28.71 -44.45 -67.95
C ALA A 373 -28.05 -44.13 -69.30
N MET A 374 -26.85 -44.65 -69.51
CA MET A 374 -26.12 -44.47 -70.77
C MET A 374 -26.27 -45.71 -71.63
N THR A 375 -26.39 -45.50 -72.95
CA THR A 375 -26.28 -46.56 -73.96
C THR A 375 -24.85 -46.58 -74.48
N ALA A 376 -24.29 -47.78 -74.68
CA ALA A 376 -22.94 -47.96 -75.21
C ALA A 376 -22.72 -47.13 -76.49
N ASP A 377 -21.61 -46.42 -76.52
CA ASP A 377 -21.11 -45.57 -77.61
C ASP A 377 -22.03 -44.41 -78.05
N VAL A 378 -23.03 -44.07 -77.24
CA VAL A 378 -23.89 -42.90 -77.43
C VAL A 378 -23.42 -41.74 -76.55
N ASP A 379 -23.37 -40.52 -77.11
CA ASP A 379 -23.06 -39.30 -76.36
C ASP A 379 -24.22 -38.99 -75.39
N ASP A 380 -23.94 -38.90 -74.10
CA ASP A 380 -24.75 -38.13 -73.17
C ASP A 380 -24.33 -36.66 -73.24
N VAL A 381 -25.28 -35.77 -73.52
CA VAL A 381 -25.06 -34.32 -73.66
C VAL A 381 -25.88 -33.62 -72.60
N PHE A 382 -25.21 -32.93 -71.69
CA PHE A 382 -25.84 -32.26 -70.56
C PHE A 382 -25.36 -30.82 -70.44
N THR A 383 -26.31 -29.88 -70.36
CA THR A 383 -26.01 -28.47 -70.08
C THR A 383 -26.12 -28.25 -68.59
N TRP A 384 -24.98 -28.00 -67.96
CA TRP A 384 -24.87 -27.72 -66.55
C TRP A 384 -24.91 -26.22 -66.31
N THR A 385 -25.95 -25.72 -65.64
CA THR A 385 -25.95 -24.39 -65.03
C THR A 385 -25.15 -24.48 -63.73
N PHE A 386 -24.17 -23.59 -63.51
CA PHE A 386 -23.38 -23.63 -62.30
C PHE A 386 -24.21 -23.16 -61.08
N PRO A 387 -24.01 -23.77 -59.90
CA PRO A 387 -24.71 -23.38 -58.67
C PRO A 387 -24.25 -22.01 -58.15
N SER A 388 -23.11 -21.50 -58.62
CA SER A 388 -22.64 -20.11 -58.41
C SER A 388 -21.96 -19.59 -59.67
N VAL A 389 -22.07 -18.29 -59.92
CA VAL A 389 -21.54 -17.64 -61.13
C VAL A 389 -20.04 -17.40 -60.98
N PHE A 390 -19.27 -17.73 -62.02
CA PHE A 390 -17.86 -17.38 -62.11
C PHE A 390 -17.69 -15.97 -62.68
N ALA A 391 -16.62 -15.26 -62.30
CA ALA A 391 -16.29 -13.95 -62.87
C ALA A 391 -15.86 -14.04 -64.34
N ASN A 392 -15.26 -15.16 -64.73
CA ASN A 392 -14.88 -15.50 -66.10
C ASN A 392 -15.24 -16.97 -66.37
N ALA A 393 -15.26 -17.39 -67.64
CA ALA A 393 -15.44 -18.82 -67.94
C ALA A 393 -14.42 -19.66 -67.15
N PRO A 394 -14.84 -20.75 -66.48
CA PRO A 394 -13.96 -21.52 -65.60
C PRO A 394 -12.80 -22.12 -66.40
N THR A 395 -11.60 -22.09 -65.82
CA THR A 395 -10.38 -22.59 -66.47
C THR A 395 -10.34 -24.11 -66.56
N PHE A 396 -11.13 -24.81 -65.75
CA PHE A 396 -11.12 -26.25 -65.65
C PHE A 396 -12.54 -26.78 -65.46
N ILE A 397 -12.93 -27.74 -66.31
CA ILE A 397 -14.15 -28.53 -66.15
C ILE A 397 -13.81 -29.99 -66.43
N LYS A 398 -14.23 -30.89 -65.55
CA LYS A 398 -14.06 -32.35 -65.71
C LYS A 398 -15.29 -33.12 -65.30
N THR A 399 -15.45 -34.30 -65.89
CA THR A 399 -16.46 -35.29 -65.50
C THR A 399 -15.76 -36.55 -65.02
N ALA A 400 -15.97 -36.93 -63.77
CA ALA A 400 -15.66 -38.27 -63.30
C ALA A 400 -16.86 -39.19 -63.54
N ILE A 401 -16.61 -40.43 -63.93
CA ILE A 401 -17.64 -41.44 -64.18
C ILE A 401 -17.39 -42.63 -63.27
N THR A 402 -18.41 -43.05 -62.54
CA THR A 402 -18.38 -44.26 -61.72
C THR A 402 -19.48 -45.21 -62.20
N GLY A 403 -19.15 -46.48 -62.42
CA GLY A 403 -20.11 -47.53 -62.78
C GLY A 403 -20.90 -48.04 -61.57
N ALA A 404 -22.06 -48.66 -61.80
CA ALA A 404 -22.98 -49.08 -60.74
C ALA A 404 -22.54 -50.30 -59.89
N SER A 405 -21.51 -51.06 -60.27
CA SER A 405 -20.94 -52.12 -59.44
C SER A 405 -19.62 -52.68 -59.99
N ASN A 406 -18.91 -53.41 -59.13
CA ASN A 406 -17.51 -53.83 -59.17
C ASN A 406 -17.16 -54.87 -60.28
N THR A 407 -18.08 -55.16 -61.19
CA THR A 407 -17.97 -56.28 -62.15
C THR A 407 -17.78 -55.87 -63.61
N HIS A 408 -17.82 -54.57 -63.94
CA HIS A 408 -17.68 -54.12 -65.32
C HIS A 408 -16.57 -53.07 -65.47
N SER A 409 -15.44 -53.49 -66.05
CA SER A 409 -14.48 -52.57 -66.67
C SER A 409 -15.15 -51.89 -67.86
N PHE A 410 -15.23 -50.57 -67.86
CA PHE A 410 -15.70 -49.77 -69.00
C PHE A 410 -14.62 -48.78 -69.42
N ASN A 411 -14.67 -48.37 -70.68
CA ASN A 411 -13.78 -47.35 -71.23
C ASN A 411 -14.57 -46.06 -71.44
N ILE A 412 -13.97 -44.96 -71.02
CA ILE A 412 -14.45 -43.62 -71.34
C ILE A 412 -13.90 -43.27 -72.71
N THR A 413 -14.76 -43.28 -73.73
CA THR A 413 -14.36 -42.96 -75.11
C THR A 413 -14.46 -41.47 -75.42
N LYS A 414 -15.15 -40.70 -74.57
CA LYS A 414 -15.21 -39.24 -74.62
C LYS A 414 -15.54 -38.65 -73.25
N ASP A 415 -14.76 -37.67 -72.81
CA ASP A 415 -15.09 -36.75 -71.72
C ASP A 415 -14.62 -35.35 -72.13
N ALA A 416 -15.57 -34.47 -72.41
CA ALA A 416 -15.28 -33.11 -72.84
C ALA A 416 -16.32 -32.11 -72.34
N ALA A 417 -15.85 -30.91 -71.99
CA ALA A 417 -16.70 -29.75 -71.74
C ALA A 417 -16.49 -28.71 -72.86
N HIS A 418 -17.58 -28.11 -73.34
CA HIS A 418 -17.56 -27.07 -74.38
C HIS A 418 -18.64 -26.02 -74.10
N GLY A 419 -18.58 -24.88 -74.79
CA GLY A 419 -19.54 -23.79 -74.61
C GLY A 419 -19.52 -23.21 -73.19
N GLN A 420 -18.33 -23.10 -72.59
CA GLN A 420 -18.14 -22.65 -71.22
C GLN A 420 -18.45 -21.15 -71.12
N THR A 421 -19.36 -20.79 -70.21
CA THR A 421 -19.68 -19.40 -69.85
C THR A 421 -19.43 -19.18 -68.37
N THR A 422 -19.72 -17.99 -67.87
CA THR A 422 -19.68 -17.68 -66.43
C THR A 422 -20.79 -18.39 -65.65
N THR A 423 -21.86 -18.81 -66.30
CA THR A 423 -23.06 -19.37 -65.67
C THR A 423 -23.30 -20.85 -65.98
N GLY A 424 -22.59 -21.44 -66.93
CA GLY A 424 -22.73 -22.86 -67.22
C GLY A 424 -21.75 -23.41 -68.27
N ALA A 425 -21.88 -24.70 -68.58
CA ALA A 425 -21.15 -25.36 -69.64
C ALA A 425 -21.92 -26.59 -70.16
N THR A 426 -21.66 -26.99 -71.40
CA THR A 426 -22.18 -28.26 -71.93
C THR A 426 -21.13 -29.36 -71.80
N CYS A 427 -21.46 -30.38 -71.02
CA CYS A 427 -20.64 -31.57 -70.81
C CYS A 427 -21.09 -32.68 -71.77
N ARG A 428 -20.13 -33.38 -72.38
CA ARG A 428 -20.38 -34.56 -73.21
C ARG A 428 -19.58 -35.73 -72.70
N THR A 429 -20.26 -36.84 -72.52
CA THR A 429 -19.66 -38.06 -72.01
C THR A 429 -20.07 -39.25 -72.86
N LYS A 430 -19.14 -40.16 -73.14
CA LYS A 430 -19.41 -41.42 -73.85
C LYS A 430 -18.64 -42.55 -73.21
N VAL A 431 -19.33 -43.67 -73.03
CA VAL A 431 -18.79 -44.93 -72.51
C VAL A 431 -19.12 -46.08 -73.47
N ASN A 432 -18.33 -47.14 -73.47
CA ASN A 432 -18.54 -48.33 -74.30
C ASN A 432 -19.46 -49.40 -73.67
N SER A 433 -20.24 -49.04 -72.65
CA SER A 433 -21.12 -49.95 -71.89
C SER A 433 -22.52 -49.36 -71.69
N SER A 434 -23.55 -50.19 -71.83
CA SER A 434 -24.94 -49.80 -71.55
C SER A 434 -25.32 -50.11 -70.11
N GLN A 435 -25.33 -49.09 -69.24
CA GLN A 435 -25.76 -49.22 -67.85
C GLN A 435 -26.00 -47.83 -67.23
N THR A 436 -26.49 -47.80 -65.99
CA THR A 436 -26.55 -46.56 -65.21
C THR A 436 -25.16 -46.22 -64.67
N HIS A 437 -24.69 -45.01 -64.94
CA HIS A 437 -23.46 -44.46 -64.40
C HIS A 437 -23.77 -43.27 -63.50
N THR A 438 -22.92 -43.04 -62.49
CA THR A 438 -22.88 -41.80 -61.74
C THR A 438 -21.83 -40.88 -62.36
N LEU A 439 -22.27 -39.73 -62.86
CA LEU A 439 -21.43 -38.69 -63.42
C LEU A 439 -21.25 -37.59 -62.36
N THR A 440 -20.02 -37.30 -61.99
CA THR A 440 -19.66 -36.18 -61.11
C THR A 440 -18.91 -35.13 -61.92
N HIS A 441 -19.56 -34.00 -62.14
CA HIS A 441 -18.98 -32.84 -62.81
C HIS A 441 -18.33 -31.91 -61.79
N MET A 442 -17.16 -31.38 -62.12
CA MET A 442 -16.43 -30.38 -61.34
C MET A 442 -16.02 -29.22 -62.24
N ALA A 443 -16.25 -27.99 -61.81
CA ALA A 443 -15.75 -26.79 -62.47
C ALA A 443 -14.95 -25.93 -61.49
N VAL A 444 -13.79 -25.43 -61.91
CA VAL A 444 -12.92 -24.56 -61.11
C VAL A 444 -12.59 -23.28 -61.85
N GLY A 445 -12.70 -22.16 -61.16
CA GLY A 445 -12.44 -20.83 -61.70
C GLY A 445 -12.37 -19.77 -60.60
N ARG A 446 -12.64 -18.52 -60.96
CA ARG A 446 -12.68 -17.38 -60.03
C ARG A 446 -14.11 -16.88 -59.86
N TRP A 447 -14.51 -16.48 -58.66
CA TRP A 447 -15.80 -15.78 -58.44
C TRP A 447 -15.68 -14.25 -58.49
N ARG A 448 -14.47 -13.73 -58.63
CA ARG A 448 -14.15 -12.30 -58.77
C ARG A 448 -13.07 -12.06 -59.82
#